data_AF-A0A2V8YKD4-F1
#
_entry.id   AF-A0A2V8YKD4-F1
#
_cell.length_a   1.000
_cell.length_b   1.000
_cell.length_c   1.000
_cell.angle_alpha   90.00
_cell.angle_beta   90.00
_cell.angle_gamma   90.00
#
_symmetry.space_group_name_H-M   'P 1'
#
loop_
_entity.id
_entity.type
_entity.pdbx_description
1 polymer ?
#
loop_
_entity_poly.entity_id
_entity_poly.type
_entity_poly.pdbx_seq_one_letter_code
_entity_poly.pdbx_strand_id
1 'polypeptide(L)'
;MSRDLSPQDLEHALGNLADLRPINREPRERDPGQRTATSRRPAQAPGRFSRDRPVQMRFEGGRALLSRQGSTYVLSESEISTIIELGKFRVISRHDLAQYGYGGKQQVADRDLENLIRQGVARWGAFEGPEACPRELWTLTKTGRELIRTNDLVSRSQAVYDGFAGAREANHDADLYRLYQNEAARIRQQGGRNLRVILDYELKAKIRREIARLGAAARPEIAAWHGLRVVGHKIPVPDLRIEYDARDGELARVDLELVTRHYGGRNAADKVRAGFSLYTRHGEAGRLRRLLGARGMTPEILSL
;
A
#
# COMPACT_ATOMS: atom_id res chain seq x y z
N MET A 1 7.50 -34.45 32.68
CA MET A 1 8.77 -34.78 32.00
C MET A 1 9.20 -33.56 31.21
N SER A 2 10.07 -32.76 31.83
CA SER A 2 10.64 -31.53 31.28
C SER A 2 11.85 -31.90 30.43
N ARG A 3 11.98 -31.33 29.24
CA ARG A 3 13.26 -31.29 28.52
C ARG A 3 13.63 -29.82 28.40
N ASP A 4 14.54 -29.40 29.26
CA ASP A 4 15.21 -28.12 29.20
C ASP A 4 16.17 -28.14 27.99
N LEU A 5 16.05 -27.14 27.13
CA LEU A 5 17.02 -26.86 26.08
C LEU A 5 18.19 -26.10 26.69
N SER A 6 19.42 -26.50 26.32
CA SER A 6 20.64 -25.96 26.93
C SER A 6 20.97 -24.55 26.40
N PRO A 7 21.69 -23.72 27.16
CA PRO A 7 22.08 -22.38 26.73
C PRO A 7 22.96 -22.31 25.47
N GLN A 8 23.53 -23.43 25.03
CA GLN A 8 24.40 -23.50 23.84
C GLN A 8 23.61 -23.69 22.53
N ASP A 9 22.35 -24.14 22.62
CA ASP A 9 21.46 -24.28 21.45
C ASP A 9 20.82 -22.94 21.03
N LEU A 10 20.92 -21.90 21.88
CA LEU A 10 20.45 -20.54 21.61
C LEU A 10 21.48 -19.66 20.88
N GLU A 11 22.76 -20.03 20.89
CA GLU A 11 23.82 -19.23 20.25
C GLU A 11 23.99 -19.49 18.75
N HIS A 12 23.51 -20.62 18.22
CA HIS A 12 23.57 -20.90 16.77
C HIS A 12 22.43 -20.28 15.94
N ALA A 13 21.39 -19.70 16.58
CA ALA A 13 20.25 -19.08 15.91
C ALA A 13 20.37 -17.54 15.76
N LEU A 14 21.47 -16.92 16.21
CA LEU A 14 21.65 -15.46 16.22
C LEU A 14 22.84 -14.95 15.37
N GLY A 15 23.46 -15.80 14.56
CA GLY A 15 24.56 -15.41 13.67
C GLY A 15 24.11 -14.95 12.28
N ASN A 16 23.55 -13.74 12.15
CA ASN A 16 23.73 -12.83 10.99
C ASN A 16 22.83 -11.58 11.07
N LEU A 17 22.98 -10.81 12.16
CA LEU A 17 22.30 -9.52 12.35
C LEU A 17 23.31 -8.40 12.69
N ALA A 18 24.50 -8.44 12.07
CA ALA A 18 25.60 -7.51 12.34
C ALA A 18 25.96 -6.54 11.20
N ASP A 19 25.17 -6.45 10.11
CA ASP A 19 25.51 -5.60 8.95
C ASP A 19 24.49 -4.51 8.57
N LEU A 20 23.71 -4.02 9.54
CA LEU A 20 22.93 -2.79 9.37
C LEU A 20 23.49 -1.68 10.28
N ARG A 21 24.64 -1.13 9.91
CA ARG A 21 25.12 0.12 10.49
C ARG A 21 24.22 1.28 10.08
N PRO A 22 23.80 2.16 11.01
CA PRO A 22 23.08 3.38 10.69
C PRO A 22 24.03 4.39 10.03
N ILE A 23 23.72 4.83 8.82
CA ILE A 23 24.42 5.95 8.19
C ILE A 23 23.94 7.24 8.86
N ASN A 24 24.66 7.66 9.89
CA ASN A 24 24.68 9.03 10.37
C ASN A 24 25.21 9.93 9.24
N ARG A 25 24.40 10.88 8.77
CA ARG A 25 24.88 12.04 8.04
C ARG A 25 24.47 13.28 8.81
N GLU A 26 25.44 13.86 9.51
CA GLU A 26 25.35 15.20 10.05
C GLU A 26 25.29 16.25 8.92
N PRO A 27 24.69 17.42 9.19
CA PRO A 27 24.52 18.48 8.21
C PRO A 27 25.81 19.29 8.06
N ARG A 28 26.31 19.48 6.84
CA ARG A 28 27.32 20.49 6.55
C ARG A 28 26.67 21.85 6.36
N GLU A 29 27.00 22.78 7.24
CA GLU A 29 26.81 24.22 7.10
C GLU A 29 27.37 24.75 5.78
N ARG A 30 26.59 25.60 5.11
CA ARG A 30 27.10 26.64 4.21
C ARG A 30 26.27 27.90 4.40
N ASP A 31 26.97 28.97 4.77
CA ASP A 31 26.50 30.33 5.03
C ASP A 31 26.05 31.06 3.73
N PRO A 32 25.22 32.12 3.81
CA PRO A 32 24.39 32.61 2.72
C PRO A 32 25.03 33.74 1.92
N GLY A 33 24.88 33.68 0.59
CA GLY A 33 25.23 34.77 -0.33
C GLY A 33 24.00 35.21 -1.14
N GLN A 34 23.54 36.43 -0.86
CA GLN A 34 22.49 37.19 -1.55
C GLN A 34 22.47 37.01 -3.08
N ARG A 35 21.30 36.74 -3.69
CA ARG A 35 20.83 37.37 -4.95
C ARG A 35 19.29 37.43 -5.03
N THR A 36 18.81 38.63 -4.77
CA THR A 36 17.75 39.41 -5.44
C THR A 36 16.58 38.71 -6.15
N ALA A 37 15.41 39.22 -5.76
CA ALA A 37 14.09 39.05 -6.35
C ALA A 37 14.04 39.12 -7.89
N THR A 38 13.35 38.18 -8.52
CA THR A 38 12.53 38.43 -9.72
C THR A 38 11.50 37.32 -9.93
N SER A 39 10.25 37.75 -10.17
CA SER A 39 9.11 36.98 -10.69
C SER A 39 8.51 35.86 -9.82
N ARG A 40 7.50 36.23 -9.02
CA ARG A 40 6.45 35.32 -8.55
C ARG A 40 5.69 34.77 -9.76
N ARG A 41 6.04 33.56 -10.20
CA ARG A 41 5.12 32.71 -10.96
C ARG A 41 4.09 32.13 -9.98
N PRO A 42 2.78 32.16 -10.26
CA PRO A 42 1.81 31.47 -9.43
C PRO A 42 2.19 29.98 -9.36
N ALA A 43 2.20 29.44 -8.15
CA ALA A 43 2.46 28.02 -7.90
C ALA A 43 1.47 27.20 -8.72
N GLN A 44 1.96 26.56 -9.79
CA GLN A 44 1.18 25.60 -10.54
C GLN A 44 0.77 24.49 -9.57
N ALA A 45 -0.54 24.26 -9.46
CA ALA A 45 -1.10 23.11 -8.79
C ALA A 45 -0.39 21.84 -9.31
N PRO A 46 -0.03 20.88 -8.43
CA PRO A 46 0.52 19.61 -8.91
C PRO A 46 -0.47 18.97 -9.88
N GLY A 47 0.08 18.53 -11.02
CA GLY A 47 -0.62 18.39 -12.29
C GLY A 47 -1.91 17.56 -12.25
N ARG A 48 -2.84 17.97 -13.12
CA ARG A 48 -4.00 17.16 -13.54
C ARG A 48 -3.58 15.70 -13.71
N PHE A 49 -4.28 14.80 -13.02
CA PHE A 49 -4.05 13.36 -13.02
C PHE A 49 -3.93 12.84 -14.46
N SER A 50 -2.79 12.23 -14.81
CA SER A 50 -2.55 11.71 -16.17
C SER A 50 -3.35 10.43 -16.38
N ARG A 51 -4.19 10.38 -17.43
CA ARG A 51 -4.86 9.17 -17.90
C ARG A 51 -3.88 8.27 -18.66
N ASP A 52 -2.82 7.83 -17.99
CA ASP A 52 -1.85 6.89 -18.54
C ASP A 52 -2.42 5.47 -18.44
N ARG A 53 -2.84 4.89 -19.58
CA ARG A 53 -3.30 3.49 -19.65
C ARG A 53 -2.11 2.53 -19.73
N PRO A 54 -2.15 1.37 -19.05
CA PRO A 54 -1.11 0.34 -19.20
C PRO A 54 -1.13 -0.25 -20.61
N VAL A 55 0.00 -0.82 -21.03
CA VAL A 55 0.16 -1.45 -22.35
C VAL A 55 -0.71 -2.72 -22.44
N GLN A 56 -1.43 -2.89 -23.55
CA GLN A 56 -2.10 -4.17 -23.87
C GLN A 56 -1.04 -5.19 -24.27
N MET A 57 -0.87 -6.24 -23.46
CA MET A 57 0.08 -7.31 -23.74
C MET A 57 -0.48 -8.34 -24.70
N ARG A 58 0.40 -8.90 -25.53
CA ARG A 58 0.11 -10.05 -26.40
C ARG A 58 0.50 -11.33 -25.68
N PHE A 59 -0.39 -12.31 -25.68
CA PHE A 59 -0.18 -13.63 -25.10
C PHE A 59 -0.10 -14.65 -26.23
N GLU A 60 1.06 -15.27 -26.42
CA GLU A 60 1.26 -16.39 -27.34
C GLU A 60 1.15 -17.69 -26.56
N GLY A 61 0.21 -18.56 -26.92
CA GLY A 61 -0.05 -19.81 -26.19
C GLY A 61 -0.46 -19.60 -24.72
N GLY A 62 -1.07 -18.45 -24.39
CA GLY A 62 -1.46 -18.11 -23.01
C GLY A 62 -0.32 -17.59 -22.13
N ARG A 63 0.85 -17.31 -22.70
CA ARG A 63 1.99 -16.74 -21.99
C ARG A 63 2.53 -15.50 -22.68
N ALA A 64 3.09 -14.58 -21.90
CA ALA A 64 3.78 -13.40 -22.38
C ALA A 64 5.27 -13.49 -22.04
N LEU A 65 6.10 -13.01 -22.96
CA LEU A 65 7.54 -12.86 -22.77
C LEU A 65 7.81 -11.47 -22.22
N LEU A 66 8.35 -11.41 -21.00
CA LEU A 66 8.79 -10.18 -20.38
C LEU A 66 10.32 -10.14 -20.33
N SER A 67 10.90 -8.97 -20.57
CA SER A 67 12.34 -8.81 -20.58
C SER A 67 12.81 -7.89 -19.45
N ARG A 68 13.98 -8.20 -18.89
CA ARG A 68 14.69 -7.34 -17.95
C ARG A 68 16.19 -7.57 -18.09
N GLN A 69 16.94 -6.54 -18.49
CA GLN A 69 18.40 -6.55 -18.56
C GLN A 69 18.99 -7.77 -19.29
N GLY A 70 18.36 -8.19 -20.39
CA GLY A 70 18.80 -9.35 -21.18
C GLY A 70 18.28 -10.71 -20.69
N SER A 71 17.64 -10.78 -19.52
CA SER A 71 16.92 -11.96 -19.06
C SER A 71 15.48 -11.97 -19.57
N THR A 72 14.99 -13.14 -19.98
CA THR A 72 13.61 -13.35 -20.42
C THR A 72 12.84 -14.14 -19.38
N TYR A 73 11.63 -13.69 -19.10
CA TYR A 73 10.67 -14.30 -18.19
C TYR A 73 9.44 -14.70 -18.98
N VAL A 74 8.93 -15.90 -18.73
CA VAL A 74 7.75 -16.41 -19.42
C VAL A 74 6.63 -16.54 -18.39
N LEU A 75 5.67 -15.62 -18.42
CA LEU A 75 4.61 -15.55 -17.43
C LEU A 75 3.23 -15.77 -18.07
N SER A 76 2.35 -16.46 -17.38
CA SER A 76 0.93 -16.54 -17.73
C SER A 76 0.21 -15.21 -17.44
N GLU A 77 -1.03 -15.08 -17.93
CA GLU A 77 -1.88 -13.93 -17.61
C GLU A 77 -2.17 -13.82 -16.10
N SER A 78 -2.40 -14.94 -15.40
CA SER A 78 -2.63 -14.97 -13.96
C SER A 78 -1.37 -14.62 -13.15
N GLU A 79 -0.20 -15.07 -13.59
CA GLU A 79 1.09 -14.69 -12.99
C GLU A 79 1.36 -13.19 -13.17
N ILE A 80 1.10 -12.65 -14.37
CA ILE A 80 1.19 -11.21 -14.65
C ILE A 80 0.25 -10.41 -13.73
N SER A 81 -1.02 -10.82 -13.65
CA SER A 81 -2.01 -10.16 -12.81
C SER A 81 -1.55 -10.16 -11.34
N THR A 82 -1.01 -11.30 -10.88
CA THR A 82 -0.50 -11.46 -9.52
C THR A 82 0.67 -10.53 -9.23
N ILE A 83 1.65 -10.41 -10.13
CA ILE A 83 2.79 -9.51 -9.90
C ILE A 83 2.35 -8.05 -9.90
N ILE A 84 1.37 -7.68 -10.74
CA ILE A 84 0.78 -6.34 -10.75
C ILE A 84 0.12 -6.04 -9.39
N GLU A 85 -0.70 -6.96 -8.86
CA GLU A 85 -1.36 -6.77 -7.57
C GLU A 85 -0.34 -6.73 -6.40
N LEU A 86 0.64 -7.64 -6.36
CA LEU A 86 1.73 -7.59 -5.37
C LEU A 86 2.51 -6.27 -5.45
N GLY A 87 2.70 -5.73 -6.66
CA GLY A 87 3.35 -4.46 -6.91
C GLY A 87 2.55 -3.27 -6.38
N LYS A 88 1.21 -3.30 -6.45
CA LYS A 88 0.34 -2.24 -5.92
C LYS A 88 0.23 -2.25 -4.40
N PHE A 89 0.18 -3.43 -3.77
CA PHE A 89 -0.14 -3.58 -2.34
C PHE A 89 1.05 -3.87 -1.43
N ARG A 90 2.27 -3.99 -1.99
CA ARG A 90 3.53 -4.35 -1.30
C ARG A 90 3.52 -5.76 -0.71
N VAL A 91 2.50 -6.12 0.05
CA VAL A 91 2.32 -7.42 0.69
C VAL A 91 0.87 -7.88 0.53
N ILE A 92 0.66 -9.14 0.17
CA ILE A 92 -0.68 -9.75 0.14
C ILE A 92 -0.61 -11.15 0.78
N SER A 93 -1.66 -11.56 1.50
CA SER A 93 -1.72 -12.92 2.05
C SER A 93 -2.00 -13.96 0.96
N ARG A 94 -1.49 -15.19 1.13
CA ARG A 94 -1.78 -16.32 0.22
C ARG A 94 -3.29 -16.53 0.06
N HIS A 95 -4.00 -16.53 1.19
CA HIS A 95 -5.45 -16.71 1.22
C HIS A 95 -6.18 -15.66 0.38
N ASP A 96 -5.86 -14.38 0.56
CA ASP A 96 -6.54 -13.31 -0.17
C ASP A 96 -6.16 -13.28 -1.65
N LEU A 97 -4.91 -13.62 -2.02
CA LEU A 97 -4.54 -13.83 -3.42
C LEU A 97 -5.38 -14.92 -4.06
N ALA A 98 -5.45 -16.10 -3.43
CA ALA A 98 -6.24 -17.21 -3.97
C ALA A 98 -7.73 -16.83 -4.09
N GLN A 99 -8.29 -16.16 -3.08
CA GLN A 99 -9.69 -15.75 -3.07
C GLN A 99 -10.00 -14.72 -4.16
N TYR A 100 -9.26 -13.60 -4.22
CA TYR A 100 -9.62 -12.46 -5.07
C TYR A 100 -8.87 -12.43 -6.41
N GLY A 101 -7.59 -12.81 -6.42
CA GLY A 101 -6.77 -12.84 -7.63
C GLY A 101 -7.04 -14.05 -8.52
N TYR A 102 -7.45 -15.17 -7.92
CA TYR A 102 -7.67 -16.45 -8.62
C TYR A 102 -9.12 -16.96 -8.55
N GLY A 103 -10.04 -16.18 -7.98
CA GLY A 103 -11.46 -16.54 -7.86
C GLY A 103 -11.69 -17.81 -7.03
N GLY A 104 -10.91 -18.00 -5.97
CA GLY A 104 -10.97 -19.16 -5.07
C GLY A 104 -10.22 -20.40 -5.57
N LYS A 105 -9.59 -20.36 -6.75
CA LYS A 105 -8.86 -21.50 -7.33
C LYS A 105 -7.48 -21.69 -6.69
N GLN A 106 -7.46 -22.23 -5.47
CA GLN A 106 -6.23 -22.38 -4.66
C GLN A 106 -5.10 -23.12 -5.39
N GLN A 107 -5.38 -24.25 -6.02
CA GLN A 107 -4.35 -25.04 -6.73
C GLN A 107 -3.69 -24.27 -7.88
N VAL A 108 -4.44 -23.41 -8.56
CA VAL A 108 -3.90 -22.54 -9.63
C VAL A 108 -3.02 -21.47 -9.01
N ALA A 109 -3.50 -20.83 -7.93
CA ALA A 109 -2.74 -19.82 -7.20
C ALA A 109 -1.39 -20.39 -6.71
N ASP A 110 -1.40 -21.57 -6.10
CA ASP A 110 -0.19 -22.19 -5.55
C ASP A 110 0.86 -22.46 -6.62
N ARG A 111 0.45 -23.07 -7.74
CA ARG A 111 1.35 -23.36 -8.85
C ARG A 111 1.98 -22.09 -9.42
N ASP A 112 1.18 -21.06 -9.65
CA ASP A 112 1.63 -19.79 -10.23
C ASP A 112 2.53 -19.04 -9.23
N LEU A 113 2.21 -19.07 -7.95
CA LEU A 113 3.02 -18.49 -6.88
C LEU A 113 4.38 -19.21 -6.72
N GLU A 114 4.41 -20.53 -6.79
CA GLU A 114 5.65 -21.31 -6.83
C GLU A 114 6.50 -20.97 -8.05
N ASN A 115 5.89 -20.85 -9.23
CA ASN A 115 6.59 -20.43 -10.45
C ASN A 115 7.24 -19.06 -10.28
N LEU A 116 6.51 -18.10 -9.70
CA LEU A 116 7.03 -16.76 -9.45
C LEU A 116 8.20 -16.75 -8.46
N ILE A 117 8.22 -17.66 -7.47
CA ILE A 117 9.39 -17.87 -6.60
C ILE A 117 10.54 -18.47 -7.41
N ARG A 118 10.29 -19.54 -8.17
CA ARG A 118 11.32 -20.23 -8.96
C ARG A 118 12.01 -19.27 -9.92
N GLN A 119 11.27 -18.31 -10.49
CA GLN A 119 11.80 -17.26 -11.37
C GLN A 119 12.39 -16.05 -10.61
N GLY A 120 12.34 -16.04 -9.27
CA GLY A 120 12.86 -14.94 -8.44
C GLY A 120 12.09 -13.62 -8.57
N VAL A 121 10.85 -13.68 -9.05
CA VAL A 121 9.97 -12.51 -9.29
C VAL A 121 9.20 -12.14 -8.02
N ALA A 122 8.81 -13.13 -7.24
CA ALA A 122 8.14 -12.98 -5.95
C ALA A 122 8.85 -13.80 -4.87
N ARG A 123 8.53 -13.49 -3.61
CA ARG A 123 8.94 -14.28 -2.44
C ARG A 123 7.83 -14.28 -1.40
N TRP A 124 7.91 -15.23 -0.47
CA TRP A 124 7.00 -15.31 0.65
C TRP A 124 7.75 -15.31 1.99
N GLY A 125 7.01 -15.09 3.07
CA GLY A 125 7.47 -15.25 4.44
C GLY A 125 6.31 -15.62 5.36
N ALA A 126 6.61 -16.37 6.42
CA ALA A 126 5.67 -16.65 7.50
C ALA A 126 5.77 -15.53 8.54
N PHE A 127 4.62 -14.97 8.92
CA PHE A 127 4.52 -13.94 9.94
C PHE A 127 3.51 -14.37 10.99
N GLU A 128 3.78 -14.08 12.26
CA GLU A 128 2.78 -14.28 13.30
C GLU A 128 1.56 -13.39 13.00
N GLY A 129 0.43 -14.03 12.76
CA GLY A 129 -0.82 -13.35 12.43
C GLY A 129 -1.65 -13.02 13.67
N PRO A 130 -2.87 -12.53 13.46
CA PRO A 130 -3.86 -12.43 14.52
C PRO A 130 -4.06 -13.80 15.20
N GLU A 131 -4.25 -13.78 16.53
CA GLU A 131 -4.53 -14.98 17.32
C GLU A 131 -3.41 -16.05 17.27
N ALA A 132 -2.17 -15.61 17.03
CA ALA A 132 -0.98 -16.46 16.93
C ALA A 132 -1.06 -17.51 15.80
N CYS A 133 -1.95 -17.33 14.82
CA CYS A 133 -1.98 -18.15 13.62
C CYS A 133 -0.98 -17.58 12.60
N PRO A 134 0.04 -18.36 12.16
CA PRO A 134 0.96 -17.92 11.12
C PRO A 134 0.21 -17.56 9.83
N ARG A 135 0.59 -16.43 9.22
CA ARG A 135 0.13 -16.00 7.91
C ARG A 135 1.27 -16.06 6.92
N GLU A 136 1.01 -16.71 5.80
CA GLU A 136 1.88 -16.69 4.63
C GLU A 136 1.61 -15.42 3.84
N LEU A 137 2.62 -14.55 3.80
CA LEU A 137 2.56 -13.27 3.13
C LEU A 137 3.51 -13.26 1.94
N TRP A 138 3.07 -12.65 0.86
CA TRP A 138 3.75 -12.61 -0.43
C TRP A 138 4.09 -11.19 -0.81
N THR A 139 5.26 -10.99 -1.42
CA THR A 139 5.73 -9.69 -1.89
C THR A 139 6.57 -9.85 -3.15
N LEU A 140 6.67 -8.79 -3.96
CA LEU A 140 7.62 -8.77 -5.06
C LEU A 140 9.07 -8.74 -4.54
N THR A 141 9.96 -9.29 -5.34
CA THR A 141 11.39 -9.00 -5.24
C THR A 141 11.71 -7.71 -6.00
N LYS A 142 12.94 -7.21 -5.84
CA LYS A 142 13.44 -6.10 -6.67
C LYS A 142 13.34 -6.42 -8.17
N THR A 143 13.65 -7.66 -8.54
CA THR A 143 13.52 -8.18 -9.91
C THR A 143 12.08 -8.08 -10.40
N GLY A 144 11.09 -8.52 -9.61
CA GLY A 144 9.68 -8.44 -10.01
C GLY A 144 9.19 -7.00 -10.16
N ARG A 145 9.59 -6.10 -9.26
CA ARG A 145 9.27 -4.67 -9.38
C ARG A 145 9.87 -4.05 -10.64
N GLU A 146 11.12 -4.37 -10.96
CA GLU A 146 11.77 -3.88 -12.18
C GLU A 146 11.12 -4.45 -13.43
N LEU A 147 10.73 -5.73 -13.41
CA LEU A 147 10.01 -6.37 -14.52
C LEU A 147 8.71 -5.62 -14.85
N ILE A 148 7.95 -5.23 -13.83
CA ILE A 148 6.72 -4.41 -13.99
C ILE A 148 7.03 -3.05 -14.64
N ARG A 149 8.08 -2.37 -14.17
CA ARG A 149 8.44 -1.02 -14.65
C ARG A 149 9.01 -1.04 -16.08
N THR A 150 9.90 -1.98 -16.37
CA THR A 150 10.56 -2.08 -17.68
C THR A 150 9.57 -2.43 -18.79
N ASN A 151 8.50 -3.16 -18.48
CA ASN A 151 7.50 -3.59 -19.45
C ASN A 151 6.20 -2.74 -19.39
N ASP A 152 6.21 -1.61 -18.68
CA ASP A 152 5.06 -0.68 -18.53
C ASP A 152 3.74 -1.41 -18.18
N LEU A 153 3.81 -2.43 -17.30
CA LEU A 153 2.67 -3.27 -16.92
C LEU A 153 1.62 -2.53 -16.06
N VAL A 154 2.01 -1.39 -15.52
CA VAL A 154 1.12 -0.47 -14.80
C VAL A 154 1.33 0.95 -15.31
N SER A 155 0.33 1.81 -15.12
CA SER A 155 0.45 3.24 -15.35
C SER A 155 1.69 3.81 -14.68
N ARG A 156 2.40 4.74 -15.34
CA ARG A 156 3.60 5.41 -14.77
C ARG A 156 3.32 6.16 -13.48
N SER A 157 2.06 6.53 -13.27
CA SER A 157 1.60 7.15 -12.04
C SER A 157 1.40 6.16 -10.87
N GLN A 158 1.22 4.87 -11.15
CA GLN A 158 1.04 3.83 -10.14
C GLN A 158 2.39 3.48 -9.52
N ALA A 159 2.50 3.63 -8.20
CA ALA A 159 3.68 3.14 -7.49
C ALA A 159 3.74 1.61 -7.53
N VAL A 160 4.97 1.09 -7.58
CA VAL A 160 5.26 -0.34 -7.58
C VAL A 160 6.24 -0.63 -6.45
N TYR A 161 5.87 -1.54 -5.57
CA TYR A 161 6.59 -1.89 -4.34
C TYR A 161 7.21 -3.28 -4.40
N ASP A 162 8.14 -3.50 -3.50
CA ASP A 162 8.81 -4.78 -3.27
C ASP A 162 9.22 -4.91 -1.82
N GLY A 163 9.36 -6.15 -1.38
CA GLY A 163 9.82 -6.51 -0.06
C GLY A 163 8.80 -6.32 1.07
N PHE A 164 9.09 -7.01 2.18
CA PHE A 164 8.34 -6.85 3.41
C PHE A 164 8.80 -5.60 4.15
N ALA A 165 7.85 -4.95 4.82
CA ALA A 165 8.16 -4.03 5.90
C ALA A 165 8.46 -4.80 7.21
N GLY A 166 8.46 -4.10 8.34
CA GLY A 166 8.55 -4.75 9.65
C GLY A 166 7.37 -5.72 9.88
N ALA A 167 7.58 -6.74 10.70
CA ALA A 167 6.60 -7.83 10.91
C ALA A 167 5.19 -7.36 11.30
N ARG A 168 5.10 -6.30 12.12
CA ARG A 168 3.82 -5.69 12.53
C ARG A 168 3.12 -4.97 11.38
N GLU A 169 3.88 -4.33 10.50
CA GLU A 169 3.35 -3.61 9.34
C GLU A 169 2.90 -4.58 8.24
N ALA A 170 3.65 -5.66 8.00
CA ALA A 170 3.34 -6.63 6.95
C ALA A 170 1.92 -7.24 7.07
N ASN A 171 1.48 -7.52 8.30
CA ASN A 171 0.13 -8.01 8.57
C ASN A 171 -0.97 -6.96 8.29
N HIS A 172 -0.70 -5.70 8.62
CA HIS A 172 -1.63 -4.59 8.37
C HIS A 172 -1.70 -4.29 6.87
N ASP A 173 -0.56 -4.23 6.18
CA ASP A 173 -0.49 -4.07 4.73
C ASP A 173 -1.27 -5.15 3.98
N ALA A 174 -1.11 -6.41 4.40
CA ALA A 174 -1.78 -7.55 3.78
C ALA A 174 -3.31 -7.42 3.83
N ASP A 175 -3.84 -6.81 4.89
CA ASP A 175 -5.28 -6.58 5.02
C ASP A 175 -5.78 -5.44 4.13
N LEU A 176 -4.91 -4.52 3.69
CA LEU A 176 -5.28 -3.44 2.77
C LEU A 176 -5.72 -3.98 1.41
N TYR A 177 -5.19 -5.14 0.98
CA TYR A 177 -5.65 -5.79 -0.23
C TYR A 177 -7.12 -6.24 -0.12
N ARG A 178 -7.51 -6.83 1.01
CA ARG A 178 -8.91 -7.20 1.27
C ARG A 178 -9.82 -5.99 1.31
N LEU A 179 -9.38 -4.93 2.02
CA LEU A 179 -10.07 -3.65 2.06
C LEU A 179 -10.31 -3.09 0.66
N TYR A 180 -9.26 -3.07 -0.17
CA TYR A 180 -9.35 -2.67 -1.56
C TYR A 180 -10.37 -3.51 -2.33
N GLN A 181 -10.34 -4.84 -2.23
CA GLN A 181 -11.23 -5.69 -3.02
C GLN A 181 -12.71 -5.43 -2.70
N ASN A 182 -13.03 -5.24 -1.42
CA ASN A 182 -14.39 -4.90 -0.99
C ASN A 182 -14.85 -3.55 -1.57
N GLU A 183 -14.05 -2.50 -1.45
CA GLU A 183 -14.46 -1.18 -1.97
C GLU A 183 -14.38 -1.12 -3.50
N ALA A 184 -13.42 -1.79 -4.12
CA ALA A 184 -13.31 -1.88 -5.57
C ALA A 184 -14.53 -2.59 -6.18
N ALA A 185 -15.08 -3.61 -5.50
CA ALA A 185 -16.33 -4.24 -5.91
C ALA A 185 -17.49 -3.23 -5.90
N ARG A 186 -17.63 -2.44 -4.83
CA ARG A 186 -18.65 -1.38 -4.71
C ARG A 186 -18.51 -0.31 -5.81
N ILE A 187 -17.30 0.19 -6.03
CA ILE A 187 -17.00 1.18 -7.07
C ILE A 187 -17.37 0.63 -8.46
N ARG A 188 -16.98 -0.61 -8.76
CA ARG A 188 -17.29 -1.25 -10.05
C ARG A 188 -18.80 -1.46 -10.24
N GLN A 189 -19.53 -1.87 -9.20
CA GLN A 189 -20.99 -1.98 -9.25
C GLN A 189 -21.67 -0.63 -9.56
N GLN A 190 -21.07 0.47 -9.13
CA GLN A 190 -21.53 1.83 -9.43
C GLN A 190 -21.07 2.34 -10.82
N GLY A 191 -20.34 1.51 -11.58
CA GLY A 191 -19.84 1.82 -12.92
C GLY A 191 -18.45 2.46 -12.96
N GLY A 192 -17.77 2.56 -11.81
CA GLY A 192 -16.41 3.11 -11.74
C GLY A 192 -15.35 2.19 -12.35
N ARG A 193 -14.31 2.78 -12.95
CA ARG A 193 -13.26 2.09 -13.72
C ARG A 193 -11.87 2.69 -13.45
N ASN A 194 -10.83 2.05 -13.97
CA ASN A 194 -9.44 2.52 -13.92
C ASN A 194 -8.94 2.85 -12.49
N LEU A 195 -9.18 1.93 -11.56
CA LEU A 195 -8.82 2.11 -10.15
C LEU A 195 -7.29 2.12 -9.98
N ARG A 196 -6.78 3.19 -9.38
CA ARG A 196 -5.40 3.38 -8.95
C ARG A 196 -5.34 3.32 -7.43
N VAL A 197 -4.33 2.62 -6.93
CA VAL A 197 -4.09 2.40 -5.50
C VAL A 197 -3.02 3.38 -5.05
N ILE A 198 -3.28 4.11 -3.96
CA ILE A 198 -2.30 4.98 -3.31
C ILE A 198 -2.23 4.63 -1.83
N LEU A 199 -1.05 4.20 -1.37
CA LEU A 199 -0.84 3.80 0.02
C LEU A 199 -0.44 4.99 0.90
N ASP A 200 -0.70 4.89 2.20
CA ASP A 200 -0.51 5.95 3.18
C ASP A 200 0.90 6.57 3.13
N TYR A 201 1.94 5.75 2.96
CA TYR A 201 3.32 6.20 2.96
C TYR A 201 3.65 7.03 1.72
N GLU A 202 2.99 6.82 0.58
CA GLU A 202 3.12 7.71 -0.58
C GLU A 202 2.57 9.09 -0.27
N LEU A 203 1.34 9.15 0.25
CA LEU A 203 0.69 10.42 0.59
C LEU A 203 1.47 11.13 1.69
N LYS A 204 1.87 10.43 2.75
CA LYS A 204 2.71 10.95 3.82
C LYS A 204 4.03 11.50 3.27
N ALA A 205 4.70 10.80 2.36
CA ALA A 205 5.95 11.26 1.77
C ALA A 205 5.78 12.52 0.92
N LYS A 206 4.71 12.59 0.10
CA LYS A 206 4.37 13.78 -0.70
C LYS A 206 4.06 14.99 0.19
N ILE A 207 3.18 14.82 1.17
CA ILE A 207 2.77 15.88 2.11
C ILE A 207 3.98 16.38 2.93
N ARG A 208 4.81 15.47 3.46
CA ARG A 208 6.02 15.87 4.22
C ARG A 208 6.97 16.71 3.36
N ARG A 209 7.16 16.34 2.09
CA ARG A 209 8.02 17.08 1.15
C ARG A 209 7.49 18.49 0.91
N GLU A 210 6.17 18.63 0.73
CA GLU A 210 5.54 19.93 0.51
C GLU A 210 5.57 20.82 1.75
N ILE A 211 5.34 20.25 2.94
CA ILE A 211 5.48 20.98 4.22
C ILE A 211 6.93 21.44 4.41
N ALA A 212 7.91 20.59 4.10
CA ALA A 212 9.32 20.97 4.18
C ALA A 212 9.68 22.11 3.20
N ARG A 213 9.01 22.15 2.04
CA ARG A 213 9.25 23.18 1.00
C ARG A 213 8.53 24.51 1.30
N LEU A 214 7.28 24.47 1.77
CA LEU A 214 6.40 25.63 1.89
C LEU A 214 6.21 26.11 3.34
N GLY A 215 6.67 25.33 4.31
CA GLY A 215 6.54 25.61 5.73
C GLY A 215 5.22 25.10 6.33
N ALA A 216 5.20 25.02 7.66
CA ALA A 216 4.07 24.51 8.43
C ALA A 216 2.81 25.40 8.34
N ALA A 217 2.96 26.69 8.04
CA ALA A 217 1.83 27.60 7.85
C ALA A 217 0.97 27.24 6.63
N ALA A 218 1.57 26.63 5.60
CA ALA A 218 0.87 26.21 4.38
C ALA A 218 0.10 24.89 4.53
N ARG A 219 0.01 24.31 5.74
CA ARG A 219 -0.69 23.03 5.99
C ARG A 219 -2.14 23.00 5.46
N PRO A 220 -2.98 24.04 5.64
CA PRO A 220 -4.35 24.01 5.11
C PRO A 220 -4.38 23.92 3.58
N GLU A 221 -3.51 24.66 2.89
CA GLU A 221 -3.41 24.66 1.43
C GLU A 221 -2.90 23.30 0.92
N ILE A 222 -1.87 22.75 1.56
CA ILE A 222 -1.31 21.43 1.26
C ILE A 222 -2.40 20.35 1.45
N ALA A 223 -3.16 20.41 2.54
CA ALA A 223 -4.27 19.48 2.77
C ALA A 223 -5.29 19.55 1.61
N ALA A 224 -5.70 20.77 1.24
CA ALA A 224 -6.66 20.98 0.15
C ALA A 224 -6.17 20.46 -1.21
N TRP A 225 -4.88 20.64 -1.56
CA TRP A 225 -4.30 20.11 -2.81
C TRP A 225 -4.39 18.58 -2.88
N HIS A 226 -4.22 17.90 -1.74
CA HIS A 226 -4.38 16.44 -1.66
C HIS A 226 -5.82 16.01 -1.39
N GLY A 227 -6.79 16.94 -1.34
CA GLY A 227 -8.18 16.63 -1.00
C GLY A 227 -8.39 16.12 0.42
N LEU A 228 -7.49 16.48 1.33
CA LEU A 228 -7.53 16.13 2.74
C LEU A 228 -7.94 17.35 3.56
N ARG A 229 -8.25 17.12 4.83
CA ARG A 229 -8.59 18.18 5.79
C ARG A 229 -7.55 18.25 6.90
N VAL A 230 -7.35 19.45 7.45
CA VAL A 230 -6.60 19.61 8.69
C VAL A 230 -7.53 19.24 9.85
N VAL A 231 -7.08 18.33 10.72
CA VAL A 231 -7.80 17.95 11.94
C VAL A 231 -6.88 18.24 13.13
N GLY A 232 -7.27 19.21 13.95
CA GLY A 232 -6.38 19.77 14.96
C GLY A 232 -5.19 20.48 14.30
N HIS A 233 -3.97 20.01 14.55
CA HIS A 233 -2.72 20.59 14.02
C HIS A 233 -2.03 19.69 12.98
N LYS A 234 -2.72 18.64 12.50
CA LYS A 234 -2.17 17.64 11.58
C LYS A 234 -3.07 17.43 10.37
N ILE A 235 -2.51 16.86 9.31
CA ILE A 235 -3.25 16.35 8.15
C ILE A 235 -3.31 14.83 8.34
N PRO A 236 -4.44 14.25 8.77
CA PRO A 236 -4.61 12.81 8.76
C PRO A 236 -4.46 12.27 7.33
N VAL A 237 -3.89 11.08 7.19
CA VAL A 237 -3.70 10.39 5.90
C VAL A 237 -4.39 9.04 6.02
N PRO A 238 -5.22 8.62 5.04
CA PRO A 238 -5.86 7.30 5.07
C PRO A 238 -4.82 6.18 4.88
N ASP A 239 -5.15 4.96 5.31
CA ASP A 239 -4.31 3.79 5.05
C ASP A 239 -4.21 3.48 3.56
N LEU A 240 -5.32 3.66 2.84
CA LEU A 240 -5.44 3.43 1.41
C LEU A 240 -6.34 4.49 0.76
N ARG A 241 -5.91 5.05 -0.36
CA ARG A 241 -6.75 5.84 -1.26
C ARG A 241 -6.94 5.10 -2.58
N ILE A 242 -8.17 5.08 -3.09
CA ILE A 242 -8.48 4.62 -4.44
C ILE A 242 -8.87 5.85 -5.27
N GLU A 243 -8.13 6.11 -6.35
CA GLU A 243 -8.52 7.07 -7.39
C GLU A 243 -9.13 6.30 -8.56
N TYR A 244 -10.22 6.76 -9.14
CA TYR A 244 -10.93 6.04 -10.21
C TYR A 244 -11.70 6.99 -11.13
N ASP A 245 -12.02 6.53 -12.34
CA ASP A 245 -12.97 7.20 -13.23
C ASP A 245 -14.38 6.78 -12.79
N ALA A 246 -15.22 7.74 -12.39
CA ALA A 246 -16.62 7.50 -12.08
C ALA A 246 -17.43 7.23 -13.36
N ARG A 247 -18.71 6.87 -13.19
CA ARG A 247 -19.59 6.49 -14.32
C ARG A 247 -19.73 7.59 -15.38
N ASP A 248 -19.70 8.84 -14.97
CA ASP A 248 -19.73 10.03 -15.81
C ASP A 248 -18.37 10.38 -16.45
N GLY A 249 -17.32 9.62 -16.12
CA GLY A 249 -15.95 9.85 -16.58
C GLY A 249 -15.19 10.90 -15.77
N GLU A 250 -15.81 11.47 -14.72
CA GLU A 250 -15.13 12.36 -13.77
C GLU A 250 -14.18 11.57 -12.88
N LEU A 251 -13.11 12.22 -12.47
CA LEU A 251 -12.16 11.62 -11.54
C LEU A 251 -12.71 11.70 -10.13
N ALA A 252 -12.88 10.54 -9.51
CA ALA A 252 -13.32 10.39 -8.14
C ALA A 252 -12.22 9.75 -7.29
N ARG A 253 -12.36 9.90 -5.97
CA ARG A 253 -11.50 9.26 -4.98
C ARG A 253 -12.27 8.83 -3.76
N VAL A 254 -11.80 7.78 -3.12
CA VAL A 254 -12.25 7.38 -1.79
C VAL A 254 -11.04 7.12 -0.89
N ASP A 255 -11.13 7.63 0.34
CA ASP A 255 -10.12 7.51 1.38
C ASP A 255 -10.58 6.47 2.40
N LEU A 256 -9.82 5.39 2.54
CA LEU A 256 -10.15 4.20 3.32
C LEU A 256 -9.22 4.05 4.51
N GLU A 257 -9.80 3.70 5.66
CA GLU A 257 -9.07 3.48 6.91
C GLU A 257 -9.39 2.10 7.48
N LEU A 258 -8.37 1.29 7.75
CA LEU A 258 -8.54 0.00 8.39
C LEU A 258 -8.39 0.13 9.91
N VAL A 259 -9.51 0.02 10.63
CA VAL A 259 -9.54 0.10 12.08
C VAL A 259 -9.46 -1.31 12.67
N THR A 260 -8.34 -1.57 13.36
CA THR A 260 -8.10 -2.82 14.11
C THR A 260 -8.41 -2.67 15.59
N ARG A 261 -8.59 -3.78 16.31
CA ARG A 261 -8.84 -3.82 17.78
C ARG A 261 -7.99 -2.86 18.62
N HIS A 262 -6.73 -2.64 18.25
CA HIS A 262 -5.75 -1.84 19.00
C HIS A 262 -5.86 -0.34 18.74
N TYR A 263 -6.74 0.11 17.84
CA TYR A 263 -6.95 1.53 17.61
C TYR A 263 -7.53 2.23 18.85
N GLY A 264 -6.84 3.27 19.30
CA GLY A 264 -7.35 4.19 20.32
C GLY A 264 -8.47 5.07 19.75
N GLY A 265 -9.53 5.31 20.54
CA GLY A 265 -10.71 6.04 20.07
C GLY A 265 -10.46 7.49 19.62
N ARG A 266 -9.38 8.15 20.07
CA ARG A 266 -8.97 9.49 19.58
C ARG A 266 -8.48 9.42 18.13
N ASN A 267 -7.69 8.40 17.77
CA ASN A 267 -7.20 8.24 16.40
C ASN A 267 -8.36 7.96 15.44
N ALA A 268 -9.29 7.08 15.82
CA ALA A 268 -10.48 6.81 15.02
C ALA A 268 -11.33 8.09 14.81
N ALA A 269 -11.55 8.88 15.86
CA ALA A 269 -12.30 10.14 15.77
C ALA A 269 -11.66 11.15 14.81
N ASP A 270 -10.33 11.27 14.80
CA ASP A 270 -9.64 12.17 13.86
C ASP A 270 -9.80 11.71 12.40
N LYS A 271 -9.80 10.40 12.15
CA LYS A 271 -10.00 9.82 10.80
C LYS A 271 -11.44 10.05 10.32
N VAL A 272 -12.43 9.95 11.21
CA VAL A 272 -13.83 10.32 10.91
C VAL A 272 -13.94 11.80 10.56
N ARG A 273 -13.35 12.69 11.36
CA ARG A 273 -13.36 14.15 11.08
C ARG A 273 -12.67 14.49 9.76
N ALA A 274 -11.67 13.71 9.37
CA ALA A 274 -10.99 13.84 8.08
C ALA A 274 -11.86 13.37 6.90
N GLY A 275 -12.94 12.63 7.16
CA GLY A 275 -13.89 12.15 6.16
C GLY A 275 -13.55 10.79 5.57
N PHE A 276 -12.76 9.97 6.26
CA PHE A 276 -12.37 8.64 5.75
C PHE A 276 -13.45 7.60 6.02
N SER A 277 -13.62 6.69 5.06
CA SER A 277 -14.50 5.54 5.20
C SER A 277 -13.83 4.50 6.09
N LEU A 278 -14.46 4.20 7.22
CA LEU A 278 -13.90 3.27 8.20
C LEU A 278 -14.32 1.84 7.91
N TYR A 279 -13.33 0.97 7.81
CA TYR A 279 -13.51 -0.47 7.75
C TYR A 279 -12.97 -1.14 8.99
N THR A 280 -13.58 -2.26 9.34
CA THR A 280 -13.13 -3.09 10.45
C THR A 280 -13.34 -4.55 10.13
N ARG A 281 -12.64 -5.43 10.83
CA ARG A 281 -12.84 -6.88 10.67
C ARG A 281 -14.21 -7.27 11.22
N HIS A 282 -14.79 -8.35 10.70
CA HIS A 282 -16.06 -8.89 11.20
C HIS A 282 -16.07 -9.00 12.73
N GLY A 283 -17.15 -8.53 13.35
CA GLY A 283 -17.33 -8.54 14.82
C GLY A 283 -16.76 -7.34 15.58
N GLU A 284 -15.89 -6.52 14.97
CA GLU A 284 -15.25 -5.38 15.67
C GLU A 284 -16.06 -4.06 15.57
N ALA A 285 -17.03 -3.98 14.65
CA ALA A 285 -17.81 -2.76 14.39
C ALA A 285 -18.59 -2.25 15.61
N GLY A 286 -19.17 -3.15 16.42
CA GLY A 286 -19.94 -2.78 17.61
C GLY A 286 -19.10 -2.04 18.66
N ARG A 287 -17.85 -2.49 18.87
CA ARG A 287 -16.91 -1.81 19.78
C ARG A 287 -16.57 -0.41 19.27
N LEU A 288 -16.27 -0.29 17.98
CA LEU A 288 -15.90 0.98 17.37
C LEU A 288 -17.05 2.00 17.41
N ARG A 289 -18.29 1.56 17.10
CA ARG A 289 -19.50 2.38 17.23
C ARG A 289 -19.68 2.91 18.65
N ARG A 290 -19.50 2.08 19.69
CA ARG A 290 -19.57 2.54 21.08
C ARG A 290 -18.49 3.57 21.41
N LEU A 291 -17.25 3.35 20.99
CA LEU A 291 -16.12 4.27 21.23
C LEU A 291 -16.27 5.63 20.55
N LEU A 292 -16.88 5.66 19.37
CA LEU A 292 -17.14 6.89 18.60
C LEU A 292 -18.44 7.57 19.05
N GLY A 293 -19.47 6.80 19.40
CA GLY A 293 -20.72 7.30 19.99
C GLY A 293 -20.48 8.01 21.33
N ALA A 294 -19.59 7.49 22.17
CA ALA A 294 -19.13 8.18 23.40
C ALA A 294 -18.46 9.54 23.13
N ARG A 295 -18.14 9.85 21.87
CA ARG A 295 -17.59 11.13 21.41
C ARG A 295 -18.57 11.92 20.53
N GLY A 296 -19.85 11.53 20.51
CA GLY A 296 -20.90 12.18 19.73
C GLY A 296 -20.81 11.94 18.22
N MET A 297 -20.16 10.86 17.78
CA MET A 297 -19.99 10.53 16.36
C MET A 297 -20.76 9.27 15.98
N THR A 298 -21.42 9.31 14.82
CA THR A 298 -22.19 8.19 14.25
C THR A 298 -21.77 7.88 12.80
N PRO A 299 -20.48 7.55 12.55
CA PRO A 299 -20.04 7.26 11.19
C PRO A 299 -20.59 5.92 10.70
N GLU A 300 -20.74 5.81 9.39
CA GLU A 300 -20.88 4.51 8.74
C GLU A 300 -19.58 3.72 8.94
N ILE A 301 -19.70 2.52 9.50
CA ILE A 301 -18.59 1.58 9.70
C ILE A 301 -18.91 0.33 8.91
N LEU A 302 -18.05 0.05 7.94
CA LEU A 302 -18.17 -1.05 6.99
C LEU A 302 -17.38 -2.27 7.50
N SER A 303 -17.82 -3.47 7.13
CA SER A 303 -17.11 -4.70 7.45
C SER A 303 -16.25 -5.12 6.29
N LEU A 304 -15.06 -5.65 6.60
CA LEU A 304 -14.31 -6.51 5.69
C LEU A 304 -14.95 -7.87 5.53
#